data_AF-A0A438CQJ5-F1
#
_entry.id   AF-A0A438CQJ5-F1
#
_cell.length_a   1.000
_cell.length_b   1.000
_cell.length_c   1.000
_cell.angle_alpha   90.00
_cell.angle_beta   90.00
_cell.angle_gamma   90.00
#
_symmetry.space_group_name_H-M   'P 1'
#
loop_
_entity.id
_entity.type
_entity.pdbx_description
1 polymer ?
#
loop_
_entity_poly.entity_id
_entity_poly.type
_entity_poly.pdbx_seq_one_letter_code
_entity_poly.pdbx_strand_id
1 'polypeptide(L)'
;MAAENGHLNVLKLFVKRGCSWVVSLNNHHQNILHVAAQNGHLKVVRYIQNMLMVKDLLNEIDEDGNTPLHLAAAKLHSSIVSTLIQTGNVDTTTINKKGETVLDIARKFQLVSPSNEGNEGTDGNQAQATPNETGCAGDEKIEAKKTIEILKAASAKKAKKLEGILEQEDLMIESIRDKRHKEMAGTLIVMATLVATVTFTAAFTLPGGIQSEGPHQGMAVLTRKATFKAFIVTDTVAMTTSMTAAVILFTSSWNDEKNKWNLHFIALQLLWMSLASMGLAFLTGLFTVLSHSMELAIMLKGGMEEPRCLGITKLARSLVLVQLESECLMSLKEFKR
;
A
#
# COMPACT_ATOMS: atom_id res chain seq x y z
N MET A 1 -34.42 6.87 -34.70
CA MET A 1 -35.05 7.94 -35.49
C MET A 1 -34.42 9.32 -35.31
N ALA A 2 -34.79 10.15 -34.31
CA ALA A 2 -34.26 11.54 -34.27
C ALA A 2 -32.73 11.60 -34.12
N ALA A 3 -32.15 10.76 -33.26
CA ALA A 3 -30.69 10.64 -33.10
C ALA A 3 -30.00 9.95 -34.29
N GLU A 4 -30.68 8.97 -34.89
CA GLU A 4 -30.24 8.21 -36.08
C GLU A 4 -30.11 9.08 -37.33
N ASN A 5 -30.99 10.07 -37.47
CA ASN A 5 -31.00 11.01 -38.59
C ASN A 5 -30.31 12.35 -38.24
N GLY A 6 -29.73 12.49 -37.05
CA GLY A 6 -29.03 13.71 -36.65
C GLY A 6 -29.93 14.93 -36.39
N HIS A 7 -31.24 14.73 -36.21
CA HIS A 7 -32.24 15.79 -36.02
C HIS A 7 -32.18 16.40 -34.61
N LEU A 8 -31.13 17.17 -34.33
CA LEU A 8 -30.88 17.79 -33.02
C LEU A 8 -32.05 18.66 -32.52
N ASN A 9 -32.71 19.41 -33.41
CA ASN A 9 -33.81 20.30 -33.03
C ASN A 9 -35.03 19.54 -32.49
N VAL A 10 -35.31 18.39 -33.09
CA VAL A 10 -36.37 17.48 -32.63
C VAL A 10 -35.99 16.90 -31.27
N LEU A 11 -34.73 16.51 -31.10
CA LEU A 11 -34.24 15.99 -29.82
C LEU A 11 -34.32 17.03 -28.68
N LYS A 12 -33.95 18.28 -28.96
CA LYS A 12 -34.12 19.41 -28.02
C LYS A 12 -35.57 19.59 -27.58
N LEU A 13 -36.50 19.45 -28.51
CA LEU A 13 -37.93 19.59 -28.23
C LEU A 13 -38.45 18.45 -27.33
N PHE A 14 -38.00 17.21 -27.54
CA PHE A 14 -38.34 16.08 -26.67
C PHE A 14 -37.78 16.25 -25.25
N VAL A 15 -36.55 16.72 -25.12
CA VAL A 15 -35.93 16.98 -23.81
C VAL A 15 -36.67 18.08 -23.06
N LYS A 16 -37.05 19.16 -23.75
CA LYS A 16 -37.82 20.27 -23.15
C LYS A 16 -39.20 19.82 -22.62
N ARG A 17 -39.80 18.81 -23.24
CA ARG A 17 -41.11 18.25 -22.83
C ARG A 17 -41.00 17.21 -21.71
N GLY A 18 -39.80 16.87 -21.24
CA GLY A 18 -39.60 15.94 -20.12
C GLY A 18 -39.86 14.47 -20.46
N CYS A 19 -39.73 14.07 -21.72
CA CYS A 19 -39.88 12.66 -22.10
C CYS A 19 -38.79 11.80 -21.45
N SER A 20 -39.12 10.58 -20.99
CA SER A 20 -38.16 9.61 -20.45
C SER A 20 -37.36 8.92 -21.57
N TRP A 21 -36.57 9.71 -22.31
CA TRP A 21 -35.74 9.22 -23.42
C TRP A 21 -34.49 8.48 -22.94
N VAL A 22 -34.07 8.70 -21.69
CA VAL A 22 -32.85 8.15 -21.09
C VAL A 22 -32.92 6.62 -20.93
N VAL A 23 -34.11 6.07 -20.69
CA VAL A 23 -34.33 4.64 -20.41
C VAL A 23 -34.76 3.85 -21.67
N SER A 24 -35.00 4.56 -22.78
CA SER A 24 -35.53 3.93 -23.99
C SER A 24 -34.42 3.27 -24.80
N LEU A 25 -34.49 1.94 -24.94
CA LEU A 25 -33.61 1.14 -25.80
C LEU A 25 -34.34 0.74 -27.08
N ASN A 26 -33.59 0.56 -28.18
CA ASN A 26 -34.13 -0.02 -29.41
C ASN A 26 -34.11 -1.57 -29.35
N ASN A 27 -34.53 -2.21 -30.44
CA ASN A 27 -34.55 -3.67 -30.57
C ASN A 27 -33.17 -4.34 -30.48
N HIS A 28 -32.08 -3.58 -30.56
CA HIS A 28 -30.69 -4.05 -30.41
C HIS A 28 -30.12 -3.72 -29.03
N HIS A 29 -30.98 -3.37 -28.07
CA HIS A 29 -30.60 -2.88 -26.74
C HIS A 29 -29.68 -1.64 -26.79
N GLN A 30 -29.75 -0.86 -27.87
CA GLN A 30 -28.96 0.35 -28.03
C GLN A 30 -29.69 1.56 -27.45
N ASN A 31 -29.00 2.30 -26.60
CA ASN A 31 -29.45 3.61 -26.16
C ASN A 31 -29.26 4.68 -27.26
N ILE A 32 -29.73 5.89 -26.98
CA ILE A 32 -29.65 7.01 -27.93
C ILE A 32 -28.22 7.36 -28.34
N LEU A 33 -27.23 7.14 -27.46
CA LEU A 33 -25.83 7.46 -27.70
C LEU A 33 -25.17 6.45 -28.62
N HIS A 34 -25.48 5.15 -28.49
CA HIS A 34 -25.08 4.11 -29.45
C HIS A 34 -25.51 4.49 -30.86
N VAL A 35 -26.80 4.83 -31.03
CA VAL A 35 -27.38 5.17 -32.34
C VAL A 35 -26.75 6.44 -32.92
N ALA A 36 -26.56 7.49 -32.12
CA ALA A 36 -25.95 8.73 -32.57
C ALA A 36 -24.46 8.54 -32.92
N ALA A 37 -23.74 7.73 -32.14
CA ALA A 37 -22.32 7.44 -32.33
C ALA A 37 -22.08 6.58 -33.57
N GLN A 38 -22.88 5.55 -33.78
CA GLN A 38 -22.81 4.67 -34.96
C GLN A 38 -23.06 5.45 -36.27
N ASN A 39 -24.00 6.40 -36.26
CA ASN A 39 -24.37 7.18 -37.45
C ASN A 39 -23.57 8.48 -37.65
N GLY A 40 -22.56 8.77 -36.83
CA GLY A 40 -21.67 9.92 -37.06
C GLY A 40 -22.25 11.29 -36.67
N HIS A 41 -23.33 11.34 -35.89
CA HIS A 41 -24.03 12.59 -35.57
C HIS A 41 -23.41 13.34 -34.38
N LEU A 42 -22.21 13.92 -34.58
CA LEU A 42 -21.43 14.61 -33.54
C LEU A 42 -22.21 15.67 -32.75
N LYS A 43 -23.05 16.48 -33.42
CA LYS A 43 -23.85 17.53 -32.76
C LYS A 43 -24.86 16.94 -31.78
N VAL A 44 -25.43 15.78 -32.11
CA VAL A 44 -26.35 15.04 -31.24
C VAL A 44 -25.59 14.44 -30.07
N VAL A 45 -24.45 13.80 -30.32
CA VAL A 45 -23.57 13.24 -29.26
C VAL A 45 -23.18 14.32 -28.25
N ARG A 46 -22.65 15.47 -28.70
CA ARG A 46 -22.27 16.58 -27.82
C ARG A 46 -23.45 17.11 -27.00
N TYR A 47 -24.62 17.20 -27.62
CA TYR A 47 -25.82 17.69 -26.93
C TYR A 47 -26.27 16.71 -25.84
N ILE A 48 -26.30 15.42 -26.13
CA ILE A 48 -26.66 14.37 -25.17
C ILE A 48 -25.64 14.33 -24.03
N GLN A 49 -24.34 14.33 -24.35
CA GLN A 49 -23.24 14.23 -23.39
C GLN A 49 -23.18 15.42 -22.41
N ASN A 50 -23.65 16.60 -22.81
CA ASN A 50 -23.74 17.77 -21.92
C ASN A 50 -24.91 17.70 -20.92
N MET A 51 -25.74 16.67 -20.96
CA MET A 51 -26.84 16.50 -20.00
C MET A 51 -26.39 15.74 -18.75
N LEU A 52 -26.85 16.20 -17.57
CA LEU A 52 -26.43 15.67 -16.26
C LEU A 52 -26.73 14.17 -16.07
N MET A 53 -27.73 13.62 -16.76
CA MET A 53 -28.23 12.24 -16.56
C MET A 53 -27.56 11.17 -17.45
N VAL A 54 -26.51 11.52 -18.19
CA VAL A 54 -25.96 10.65 -19.25
C VAL A 54 -24.71 9.89 -18.81
N LYS A 55 -24.22 10.12 -17.59
CA LYS A 55 -23.01 9.43 -17.07
C LYS A 55 -23.16 7.90 -17.09
N ASP A 56 -24.36 7.39 -16.86
CA ASP A 56 -24.63 5.95 -16.83
C ASP A 56 -24.77 5.36 -18.25
N LEU A 57 -25.22 6.14 -19.23
CA LEU A 57 -25.44 5.70 -20.63
C LEU A 57 -24.14 5.51 -21.43
N LEU A 58 -23.04 6.13 -21.02
CA LEU A 58 -21.78 6.15 -21.76
C LEU A 58 -21.11 4.76 -21.85
N ASN A 59 -21.37 3.90 -20.88
CA ASN A 59 -20.75 2.57 -20.75
C ASN A 59 -21.77 1.44 -20.83
N GLU A 60 -23.03 1.73 -21.11
CA GLU A 60 -24.02 0.70 -21.42
C GLU A 60 -23.57 -0.08 -22.65
N ILE A 61 -23.91 -1.36 -22.66
CA ILE A 61 -23.58 -2.28 -23.74
C ILE A 61 -24.85 -2.64 -24.52
N ASP A 62 -24.72 -2.76 -25.83
CA ASP A 62 -25.77 -3.27 -26.70
C ASP A 62 -25.83 -4.82 -26.71
N GLU A 63 -26.69 -5.39 -27.57
CA GLU A 63 -26.83 -6.84 -27.72
C GLU A 63 -25.53 -7.57 -28.08
N ASP A 64 -24.59 -6.91 -28.74
CA ASP A 64 -23.29 -7.48 -29.12
C ASP A 64 -22.21 -7.22 -28.06
N GLY A 65 -22.57 -6.58 -26.95
CA GLY A 65 -21.63 -6.17 -25.90
C GLY A 65 -20.82 -4.92 -26.28
N ASN A 66 -21.21 -4.18 -27.32
CA ASN A 66 -20.53 -2.97 -27.73
C ASN A 66 -21.05 -1.77 -26.92
N THR A 67 -20.15 -0.90 -26.49
CA THR A 67 -20.50 0.42 -25.95
C THR A 67 -20.66 1.43 -27.09
N PRO A 68 -21.21 2.66 -26.86
CA PRO A 68 -21.26 3.70 -27.87
C PRO A 68 -19.89 4.03 -28.47
N LEU A 69 -18.83 3.86 -27.66
CA LEU A 69 -17.45 4.07 -28.10
C LEU A 69 -16.97 2.97 -29.07
N HIS A 70 -17.37 1.71 -28.85
CA HIS A 70 -17.08 0.61 -29.78
C HIS A 70 -17.70 0.88 -31.15
N LEU A 71 -18.96 1.32 -31.19
CA LEU A 71 -19.66 1.64 -32.44
C LEU A 71 -19.05 2.86 -33.15
N ALA A 72 -18.66 3.90 -32.40
CA ALA A 72 -17.95 5.05 -32.96
C ALA A 72 -16.60 4.65 -33.59
N ALA A 73 -15.84 3.79 -32.92
CA ALA A 73 -14.56 3.29 -33.42
C ALA A 73 -14.73 2.35 -34.61
N ALA A 74 -15.75 1.48 -34.59
CA ALA A 74 -16.07 0.58 -35.70
C ALA A 74 -16.49 1.31 -36.98
N LYS A 75 -17.03 2.53 -36.84
CA LYS A 75 -17.43 3.39 -37.96
C LYS A 75 -16.44 4.50 -38.25
N LEU A 76 -15.26 4.46 -37.63
CA LEU A 76 -14.18 5.43 -37.80
C LEU A 76 -14.60 6.88 -37.52
N HIS A 77 -15.55 7.13 -36.61
CA HIS A 77 -15.95 8.51 -36.28
C HIS A 77 -15.00 9.13 -35.26
N SER A 78 -13.77 9.50 -35.66
CA SER A 78 -12.71 9.94 -34.72
C SER A 78 -13.10 11.16 -33.89
N SER A 79 -13.90 12.06 -34.47
CA SER A 79 -14.41 13.25 -33.78
C SER A 79 -15.37 12.90 -32.63
N ILE A 80 -16.17 11.84 -32.81
CA ILE A 80 -17.06 11.32 -31.77
C ILE A 80 -16.25 10.58 -30.71
N VAL A 81 -15.30 9.74 -31.12
CA VAL A 81 -14.36 9.04 -30.21
C VAL A 81 -13.64 10.04 -29.30
N SER A 82 -13.09 11.10 -29.89
CA SER A 82 -12.44 12.19 -29.13
C SER A 82 -13.38 12.85 -28.14
N THR A 83 -14.61 13.17 -28.57
CA THR A 83 -15.59 13.83 -27.71
C THR A 83 -16.01 12.93 -26.55
N LEU A 84 -16.30 11.64 -26.79
CA LEU A 84 -16.67 10.67 -25.75
C LEU A 84 -15.56 10.47 -24.72
N ILE A 85 -14.30 10.36 -25.16
CA ILE A 85 -13.14 10.20 -24.27
C ILE A 85 -12.94 11.45 -23.39
N GLN A 86 -13.21 12.65 -23.92
CA GLN A 86 -12.97 13.91 -23.20
C GLN A 86 -13.80 14.04 -21.92
N THR A 87 -14.94 13.35 -21.81
CA THR A 87 -15.72 13.32 -20.55
C THR A 87 -15.09 12.52 -19.41
N GLY A 88 -14.08 11.69 -19.68
CA GLY A 88 -13.30 11.00 -18.65
C GLY A 88 -13.99 9.83 -17.93
N ASN A 89 -15.30 9.61 -18.14
CA ASN A 89 -16.07 8.51 -17.56
C ASN A 89 -16.26 7.31 -18.50
N VAL A 90 -15.75 7.37 -19.73
CA VAL A 90 -15.91 6.27 -20.69
C VAL A 90 -14.87 5.20 -20.44
N ASP A 91 -15.31 3.95 -20.33
CA ASP A 91 -14.40 2.83 -20.23
C ASP A 91 -13.90 2.37 -21.60
N THR A 92 -12.59 2.47 -21.81
CA THR A 92 -11.92 2.04 -23.05
C THR A 92 -11.44 0.59 -22.98
N THR A 93 -11.53 -0.05 -21.80
CA THR A 93 -11.04 -1.42 -21.57
C THR A 93 -12.14 -2.49 -21.62
N THR A 94 -13.40 -2.08 -21.79
CA THR A 94 -14.52 -3.00 -21.95
C THR A 94 -14.31 -3.87 -23.18
N ILE A 95 -14.64 -5.16 -23.05
CA ILE A 95 -14.59 -6.16 -24.13
C ILE A 95 -16.01 -6.48 -24.60
N ASN A 96 -16.21 -6.54 -25.91
CA ASN A 96 -17.49 -6.97 -26.48
C ASN A 96 -17.63 -8.50 -26.48
N LYS A 97 -18.78 -9.03 -26.95
CA LYS A 97 -18.99 -10.48 -27.02
C LYS A 97 -18.06 -11.22 -28.00
N LYS A 98 -17.39 -10.48 -28.90
CA LYS A 98 -16.35 -11.00 -29.80
C LYS A 98 -14.97 -11.03 -29.15
N GLY A 99 -14.84 -10.58 -27.91
CA GLY A 99 -13.57 -10.47 -27.20
C GLY A 99 -12.69 -9.30 -27.66
N GLU A 100 -13.26 -8.33 -28.39
CA GLU A 100 -12.53 -7.19 -28.94
C GLU A 100 -12.70 -5.97 -28.02
N THR A 101 -11.60 -5.27 -27.71
CA THR A 101 -11.67 -3.93 -27.13
C THR A 101 -11.90 -2.88 -28.23
N VAL A 102 -12.29 -1.65 -27.85
CA VAL A 102 -12.41 -0.50 -28.77
C VAL A 102 -11.13 -0.31 -29.60
N LEU A 103 -9.96 -0.50 -28.99
CA LEU A 103 -8.67 -0.35 -29.68
C LEU A 103 -8.43 -1.48 -30.69
N ASP A 104 -8.88 -2.69 -30.40
CA ASP A 104 -8.75 -3.85 -31.30
C ASP A 104 -9.66 -3.70 -32.52
N ILE A 105 -10.89 -3.21 -32.31
CA ILE A 105 -11.80 -2.83 -33.40
C ILE A 105 -11.13 -1.79 -34.29
N ALA A 106 -10.59 -0.70 -33.73
CA ALA A 106 -9.95 0.35 -34.51
C ALA A 106 -8.73 -0.16 -35.31
N ARG A 107 -7.95 -1.10 -34.76
CA ARG A 107 -6.82 -1.73 -35.47
C ARG A 107 -7.24 -2.67 -36.59
N LYS A 108 -8.38 -3.35 -36.46
CA LYS A 108 -8.88 -4.27 -37.48
C LYS A 108 -9.08 -3.58 -38.83
N PHE A 109 -9.61 -2.35 -38.82
CA PHE A 109 -9.76 -1.53 -40.02
C PHE A 109 -8.43 -1.09 -40.63
N GLN A 110 -7.33 -1.10 -39.87
CA GLN A 110 -6.00 -0.85 -40.40
C GLN A 110 -5.41 -2.07 -41.13
N LEU A 111 -5.88 -3.28 -40.81
CA LEU A 111 -5.44 -4.55 -41.39
C LEU A 111 -6.29 -5.01 -42.58
N VAL A 112 -7.54 -4.57 -42.67
CA VAL A 112 -8.42 -4.82 -43.80
C VAL A 112 -8.17 -3.77 -44.89
N SER A 113 -7.10 -3.97 -45.68
CA SER A 113 -7.07 -3.49 -47.06
C SER A 113 -7.41 -4.68 -47.97
N PRO A 114 -8.23 -4.50 -49.03
CA PRO A 114 -8.79 -5.62 -49.77
C PRO A 114 -7.70 -6.28 -50.62
N SER A 115 -7.38 -7.54 -50.32
CA SER A 115 -6.73 -8.43 -51.28
C SER A 115 -7.81 -9.30 -51.90
N ASN A 116 -8.20 -8.97 -53.13
CA ASN A 116 -8.96 -9.78 -54.09
C ASN A 116 -10.16 -10.59 -53.58
N GLU A 117 -11.37 -10.09 -53.84
CA GLU A 117 -12.47 -10.98 -54.22
C GLU A 117 -12.20 -11.50 -55.64
N GLY A 118 -11.78 -12.77 -55.73
CA GLY A 118 -11.74 -13.52 -56.97
C GLY A 118 -13.16 -13.90 -57.40
N ASN A 119 -13.68 -13.15 -58.37
CA ASN A 119 -14.56 -13.55 -59.47
C ASN A 119 -15.15 -14.98 -59.43
N GLU A 120 -16.48 -15.10 -59.27
CA GLU A 120 -17.29 -16.12 -59.94
C GLU A 120 -18.59 -15.46 -60.43
N GLY A 121 -18.82 -15.53 -61.74
CA GLY A 121 -19.81 -14.72 -62.45
C GLY A 121 -21.21 -15.32 -62.52
N THR A 122 -22.17 -14.49 -62.91
CA THR A 122 -23.29 -14.90 -63.78
C THR A 122 -23.96 -13.67 -64.39
N ASP A 123 -24.36 -13.83 -65.65
CA ASP A 123 -24.87 -12.85 -66.61
C ASP A 123 -26.11 -12.03 -66.20
N GLY A 124 -26.25 -10.86 -66.83
CA GLY A 124 -27.57 -10.41 -67.31
C GLY A 124 -28.06 -9.00 -66.93
N ASN A 125 -27.75 -8.03 -67.79
CA ASN A 125 -28.57 -6.88 -68.24
C ASN A 125 -29.05 -5.74 -67.31
N GLN A 126 -28.77 -4.53 -67.85
CA GLN A 126 -29.51 -3.25 -67.81
C GLN A 126 -29.40 -2.30 -66.60
N ALA A 127 -28.37 -1.46 -66.69
CA ALA A 127 -28.38 0.01 -66.65
C ALA A 127 -29.36 0.76 -65.72
N GLN A 128 -28.81 1.48 -64.74
CA GLN A 128 -28.98 2.94 -64.65
C GLN A 128 -27.81 3.60 -63.87
N ALA A 129 -27.11 4.53 -64.52
CA ALA A 129 -25.99 5.32 -63.97
C ALA A 129 -26.53 6.54 -63.20
N THR A 130 -25.99 6.96 -62.04
CA THR A 130 -24.80 7.84 -61.82
C THR A 130 -24.84 8.34 -60.35
N PRO A 131 -23.86 9.09 -59.79
CA PRO A 131 -22.43 9.19 -60.09
C PRO A 131 -21.51 9.12 -58.83
N ASN A 132 -20.22 8.82 -59.09
CA ASN A 132 -19.03 9.33 -58.39
C ASN A 132 -18.91 9.18 -56.87
N GLU A 133 -18.04 8.29 -56.40
CA GLU A 133 -17.01 8.61 -55.38
C GLU A 133 -15.77 7.72 -55.58
N THR A 134 -14.78 8.16 -56.35
CA THR A 134 -13.46 7.51 -56.48
C THR A 134 -12.40 8.12 -55.54
N GLY A 135 -12.83 8.65 -54.39
CA GLY A 135 -11.94 9.20 -53.35
C GLY A 135 -11.74 8.32 -52.11
N CYS A 136 -12.50 7.23 -51.95
CA CYS A 136 -12.89 6.72 -50.63
C CYS A 136 -11.79 5.99 -49.82
N ALA A 137 -10.77 5.41 -50.46
CA ALA A 137 -9.80 4.58 -49.73
C ALA A 137 -8.78 5.39 -48.91
N GLY A 138 -8.52 6.65 -49.29
CA GLY A 138 -7.54 7.51 -48.62
C GLY A 138 -8.04 8.07 -47.30
N ASP A 139 -9.28 8.56 -47.30
CA ASP A 139 -9.87 9.29 -46.16
C ASP A 139 -10.21 8.36 -44.99
N GLU A 140 -10.70 7.14 -45.26
CA GLU A 140 -10.97 6.14 -44.22
C GLU A 140 -9.69 5.71 -43.50
N LYS A 141 -8.57 5.55 -44.23
CA LYS A 141 -7.29 5.17 -43.63
C LYS A 141 -6.73 6.27 -42.72
N ILE A 142 -6.92 7.54 -43.10
CA ILE A 142 -6.52 8.69 -42.28
C ILE A 142 -7.35 8.72 -41.00
N GLU A 143 -8.66 8.53 -41.10
CA GLU A 143 -9.56 8.59 -39.97
C GLU A 143 -9.39 7.40 -39.01
N ALA A 144 -9.09 6.21 -39.53
CA ALA A 144 -8.69 5.04 -38.73
C ALA A 144 -7.41 5.30 -37.93
N LYS A 145 -6.38 5.84 -38.60
CA LYS A 145 -5.11 6.19 -37.92
C LYS A 145 -5.35 7.22 -36.80
N LYS A 146 -6.17 8.24 -37.06
CA LYS A 146 -6.52 9.26 -36.08
C LYS A 146 -7.27 8.68 -34.88
N THR A 147 -8.23 7.79 -35.13
CA THR A 147 -9.00 7.10 -34.08
C THR A 147 -8.09 6.29 -33.16
N ILE A 148 -7.13 5.53 -33.72
CA ILE A 148 -6.15 4.75 -32.95
C ILE A 148 -5.29 5.65 -32.06
N GLU A 149 -4.77 6.75 -32.61
CA GLU A 149 -3.91 7.66 -31.84
C GLU A 149 -4.66 8.33 -30.69
N ILE A 150 -5.94 8.71 -30.89
CA ILE A 150 -6.78 9.24 -29.82
C ILE A 150 -6.98 8.20 -28.70
N LEU A 151 -7.27 6.94 -29.06
CA LEU A 151 -7.48 5.85 -28.10
C LEU A 151 -6.21 5.52 -27.30
N LYS A 152 -5.04 5.51 -27.95
CA LYS A 152 -3.74 5.34 -27.28
C LYS A 152 -3.43 6.48 -26.31
N ALA A 153 -3.68 7.72 -26.72
CA ALA A 153 -3.47 8.87 -25.86
C ALA A 153 -4.39 8.81 -24.61
N ALA A 154 -5.62 8.34 -24.79
CA ALA A 154 -6.57 8.15 -23.71
C ALA A 154 -6.10 7.09 -22.70
N SER A 155 -5.62 5.93 -23.18
CA SER A 155 -5.13 4.86 -22.31
C SER A 155 -3.86 5.28 -21.56
N ALA A 156 -2.93 5.99 -22.21
CA ALA A 156 -1.75 6.54 -21.56
C ALA A 156 -2.10 7.57 -20.46
N LYS A 157 -3.08 8.43 -20.71
CA LYS A 157 -3.56 9.41 -19.72
C LYS A 157 -4.21 8.73 -18.51
N LYS A 158 -4.98 7.66 -18.73
CA LYS A 158 -5.60 6.84 -17.66
C LYS A 158 -4.52 6.15 -16.83
N ALA A 159 -3.50 5.56 -17.47
CA ALA A 159 -2.36 4.93 -16.79
C ALA A 159 -1.62 5.93 -15.90
N LYS A 160 -1.23 7.10 -16.45
CA LYS A 160 -0.55 8.15 -15.68
C LYS A 160 -1.38 8.67 -14.50
N LYS A 161 -2.70 8.77 -14.65
CA LYS A 161 -3.61 9.15 -13.56
C LYS A 161 -3.62 8.09 -12.46
N LEU A 162 -3.65 6.81 -12.84
CA LEU A 162 -3.63 5.69 -11.89
C LEU A 162 -2.28 5.62 -11.16
N GLU A 163 -1.17 5.77 -11.87
CA GLU A 163 0.17 5.86 -11.28
C GLU A 163 0.24 6.99 -10.24
N GLY A 164 -0.27 8.18 -10.56
CA GLY A 164 -0.29 9.29 -9.59
C GLY A 164 -1.16 9.02 -8.34
N ILE A 165 -2.24 8.25 -8.46
CA ILE A 165 -3.06 7.83 -7.31
C ILE A 165 -2.27 6.85 -6.44
N LEU A 166 -1.63 5.84 -7.05
CA LEU A 166 -0.82 4.85 -6.35
C LEU A 166 0.36 5.50 -5.63
N GLU A 167 1.07 6.41 -6.30
CA GLU A 167 2.17 7.18 -5.68
C GLU A 167 1.68 8.00 -4.48
N GLN A 168 0.50 8.60 -4.57
CA GLN A 168 -0.08 9.38 -3.47
C GLN A 168 -0.48 8.51 -2.28
N GLU A 169 -1.02 7.31 -2.52
CA GLU A 169 -1.33 6.33 -1.48
C GLU A 169 -0.05 5.80 -0.81
N ASP A 170 0.98 5.49 -1.59
CA ASP A 170 2.27 5.02 -1.07
C ASP A 170 2.94 6.08 -0.18
N LEU A 171 2.92 7.36 -0.59
CA LEU A 171 3.42 8.47 0.23
C LEU A 171 2.65 8.62 1.54
N MET A 172 1.33 8.41 1.52
CA MET A 172 0.51 8.47 2.72
C MET A 172 0.83 7.31 3.68
N ILE A 173 0.98 6.10 3.16
CA ILE A 173 1.34 4.91 3.95
C ILE A 173 2.72 5.09 4.59
N GLU A 174 3.69 5.59 3.83
CA GLU A 174 5.04 5.81 4.34
C GLU A 174 5.07 6.92 5.40
N SER A 175 4.30 7.99 5.20
CA SER A 175 4.12 9.05 6.21
C SER A 175 3.51 8.52 7.52
N ILE A 176 2.48 7.68 7.44
CA ILE A 176 1.86 7.04 8.60
C ILE A 176 2.87 6.11 9.31
N ARG A 177 3.65 5.35 8.54
CA ARG A 177 4.67 4.44 9.06
C ARG A 177 5.78 5.19 9.81
N ASP A 178 6.30 6.26 9.22
CA ASP A 178 7.32 7.13 9.82
C ASP A 178 6.79 7.78 11.11
N LYS A 179 5.56 8.30 11.09
CA LYS A 179 4.93 8.89 12.28
C LYS A 179 4.83 7.87 13.42
N ARG A 180 4.33 6.65 13.15
CA ARG A 180 4.26 5.60 14.19
C ARG A 180 5.64 5.20 14.70
N HIS A 181 6.65 5.14 13.84
CA HIS A 181 8.01 4.83 14.25
C HIS A 181 8.56 5.86 15.24
N LYS A 182 8.35 7.15 14.98
CA LYS A 182 8.76 8.24 15.88
C LYS A 182 8.03 8.17 17.24
N GLU A 183 6.73 7.91 17.26
CA GLU A 183 5.95 7.76 18.49
C GLU A 183 6.38 6.53 19.31
N MET A 184 6.60 5.39 18.66
CA MET A 184 7.11 4.16 19.30
C MET A 184 8.52 4.36 19.86
N ALA A 185 9.44 4.96 19.09
CA ALA A 185 10.80 5.23 19.55
C ALA A 185 10.81 6.15 20.79
N GLY A 186 9.97 7.19 20.81
CA GLY A 186 9.80 8.05 21.99
C GLY A 186 9.35 7.28 23.23
N THR A 187 8.36 6.40 23.07
CA THR A 187 7.87 5.55 24.18
C THR A 187 8.95 4.60 24.70
N LEU A 188 9.70 3.95 23.79
CA LEU A 188 10.78 3.02 24.15
C LEU A 188 11.93 3.72 24.87
N ILE A 189 12.30 4.95 24.47
CA ILE A 189 13.32 5.75 25.16
C ILE A 189 12.87 6.04 26.59
N VAL A 190 11.61 6.48 26.79
CA VAL A 190 11.06 6.74 28.13
C VAL A 190 11.10 5.47 28.99
N MET A 191 10.70 4.31 28.45
CA MET A 191 10.77 3.03 29.15
C MET A 191 12.20 2.68 29.57
N ALA A 192 13.18 2.81 28.65
CA ALA A 192 14.58 2.53 28.94
C ALA A 192 15.13 3.47 30.03
N THR A 193 14.85 4.77 29.95
CA THR A 193 15.26 5.74 30.98
C THR A 193 14.63 5.44 32.33
N LEU A 194 13.36 5.02 32.38
CA LEU A 194 12.70 4.63 33.63
C LEU A 194 13.36 3.39 34.25
N VAL A 195 13.62 2.33 33.47
CA VAL A 195 14.30 1.13 33.97
C VAL A 195 15.71 1.45 34.47
N ALA A 196 16.47 2.27 33.73
CA ALA A 196 17.80 2.71 34.15
C ALA A 196 17.75 3.54 35.44
N THR A 197 16.74 4.41 35.59
CA THR A 197 16.56 5.23 36.80
C THR A 197 16.20 4.37 38.00
N VAL A 198 15.27 3.43 37.87
CA VAL A 198 14.85 2.56 38.99
C VAL A 198 15.99 1.65 39.44
N THR A 199 16.72 1.03 38.51
CA THR A 199 17.89 0.19 38.82
C THR A 199 19.02 1.01 39.46
N PHE A 200 19.31 2.20 38.93
CA PHE A 200 20.27 3.12 39.55
C PHE A 200 19.89 3.49 40.99
N THR A 201 18.60 3.78 41.26
CA THR A 201 18.16 4.05 42.64
C THR A 201 18.30 2.83 43.55
N ALA A 202 18.01 1.63 43.05
CA ALA A 202 18.12 0.38 43.79
C ALA A 202 19.57 0.10 44.24
N ALA A 203 20.56 0.55 43.47
CA ALA A 203 21.97 0.44 43.83
C ALA A 203 22.36 1.24 45.10
N PHE A 204 21.63 2.32 45.44
CA PHE A 204 21.89 3.12 46.64
C PHE A 204 20.95 2.79 47.81
N THR A 205 19.78 2.24 47.53
CA THR A 205 18.81 1.82 48.55
C THR A 205 18.91 0.32 48.81
N LEU A 206 20.12 -0.15 49.12
CA LEU A 206 20.38 -1.58 49.31
C LEU A 206 19.63 -2.12 50.53
N PRO A 207 18.92 -3.26 50.40
CA PRO A 207 18.33 -3.92 51.55
C PRO A 207 19.45 -4.42 52.49
N GLY A 208 19.24 -4.32 53.80
CA GLY A 208 20.12 -4.93 54.81
C GLY A 208 21.01 -3.99 55.62
N GLY A 209 21.01 -2.68 55.34
CA GLY A 209 21.73 -1.69 56.15
C GLY A 209 23.26 -1.83 56.13
N ILE A 210 23.94 -0.90 56.82
CA ILE A 210 25.41 -0.81 56.87
C ILE A 210 25.90 -1.30 58.24
N GLN A 211 26.93 -2.15 58.25
CA GLN A 211 27.52 -2.64 59.49
C GLN A 211 28.29 -1.52 60.20
N SER A 212 27.90 -1.22 61.45
CA SER A 212 28.43 -0.07 62.20
C SER A 212 29.61 -0.41 63.13
N GLU A 213 29.85 -1.69 63.44
CA GLU A 213 30.95 -2.12 64.34
C GLU A 213 31.68 -3.37 63.85
N GLY A 214 33.02 -3.39 63.98
CA GLY A 214 33.91 -4.51 63.64
C GLY A 214 34.96 -4.19 62.55
N PRO A 215 35.90 -5.11 62.23
CA PRO A 215 36.98 -4.92 61.24
C PRO A 215 36.50 -4.76 59.77
N HIS A 216 35.19 -4.69 59.57
CA HIS A 216 34.49 -4.62 58.30
C HIS A 216 33.48 -3.46 58.25
N GLN A 217 33.72 -2.43 59.09
CA GLN A 217 32.89 -1.22 59.18
C GLN A 217 32.66 -0.58 57.82
N GLY A 218 31.41 -0.21 57.52
CA GLY A 218 31.03 0.40 56.24
C GLY A 218 30.58 -0.57 55.13
N MET A 219 30.63 -1.90 55.35
CA MET A 219 30.08 -2.88 54.39
C MET A 219 28.60 -3.18 54.63
N ALA A 220 27.85 -3.49 53.57
CA ALA A 220 26.46 -3.92 53.67
C ALA A 220 26.38 -5.30 54.35
N VAL A 221 25.52 -5.43 55.37
CA VAL A 221 25.44 -6.62 56.24
C VAL A 221 25.11 -7.89 55.44
N LEU A 222 24.40 -7.75 54.32
CA LEU A 222 23.96 -8.86 53.47
C LEU A 222 24.96 -9.28 52.36
N THR A 223 26.12 -8.61 52.23
CA THR A 223 27.10 -8.87 51.16
C THR A 223 27.58 -10.33 51.07
N ARG A 224 27.51 -11.07 52.19
CA ARG A 224 27.91 -12.48 52.25
C ARG A 224 26.85 -13.46 51.73
N LYS A 225 25.57 -13.05 51.62
CA LYS A 225 24.49 -13.94 51.15
C LYS A 225 24.51 -14.04 49.61
N ALA A 226 24.40 -15.27 49.10
CA ALA A 226 24.37 -15.53 47.66
C ALA A 226 23.21 -14.80 46.94
N THR A 227 22.08 -14.64 47.61
CA THR A 227 20.89 -13.95 47.09
C THR A 227 21.12 -12.45 46.90
N PHE A 228 21.92 -11.82 47.76
CA PHE A 228 22.29 -10.42 47.64
C PHE A 228 23.28 -10.19 46.48
N LYS A 229 24.21 -11.13 46.26
CA LYS A 229 25.08 -11.09 45.07
C LYS A 229 24.28 -11.25 43.77
N ALA A 230 23.27 -12.12 43.76
CA ALA A 230 22.38 -12.28 42.60
C ALA A 230 21.55 -11.02 42.32
N PHE A 231 21.06 -10.35 43.37
CA PHE A 231 20.38 -9.06 43.26
C PHE A 231 21.27 -8.01 42.57
N ILE A 232 22.49 -7.79 43.08
CA ILE A 232 23.40 -6.79 42.50
C ILE A 232 23.74 -7.10 41.03
N VAL A 233 23.98 -8.37 40.68
CA VAL A 233 24.31 -8.76 39.30
C VAL A 233 23.12 -8.52 38.37
N THR A 234 21.92 -8.93 38.77
CA THR A 234 20.70 -8.77 37.93
C THR A 234 20.28 -7.31 37.78
N ASP A 235 20.46 -6.50 38.82
CA ASP A 235 20.23 -5.05 38.78
C ASP A 235 21.23 -4.33 37.87
N THR A 236 22.52 -4.68 37.97
CA THR A 236 23.58 -4.14 37.10
C THR A 236 23.36 -4.52 35.63
N VAL A 237 22.94 -5.76 35.35
CA VAL A 237 22.60 -6.21 33.98
C VAL A 237 21.38 -5.44 33.46
N ALA A 238 20.34 -5.25 34.28
CA ALA A 238 19.17 -4.47 33.89
C ALA A 238 19.55 -3.01 33.54
N MET A 239 20.38 -2.37 34.38
CA MET A 239 20.85 -1.01 34.19
C MET A 239 21.68 -0.84 32.91
N THR A 240 22.70 -1.68 32.71
CA THR A 240 23.61 -1.60 31.56
C THR A 240 22.94 -1.90 30.22
N THR A 241 22.05 -2.89 30.18
CA THR A 241 21.26 -3.21 28.98
C THR A 241 20.26 -2.11 28.65
N SER A 242 19.64 -1.49 29.67
CA SER A 242 18.73 -0.35 29.46
C SER A 242 19.47 0.90 28.96
N MET A 243 20.63 1.21 29.54
CA MET A 243 21.44 2.36 29.12
C MET A 243 21.91 2.19 27.67
N THR A 244 22.38 1.00 27.30
CA THR A 244 22.76 0.67 25.92
C THR A 244 21.55 0.78 24.97
N ALA A 245 20.37 0.30 25.36
CA ALA A 245 19.15 0.44 24.57
C ALA A 245 18.76 1.92 24.36
N ALA A 246 18.85 2.75 25.41
CA ALA A 246 18.57 4.18 25.32
C ALA A 246 19.52 4.90 24.35
N VAL A 247 20.82 4.59 24.40
CA VAL A 247 21.83 5.16 23.48
C VAL A 247 21.55 4.74 22.03
N ILE A 248 21.19 3.47 21.80
CA ILE A 248 20.86 2.97 20.46
C ILE A 248 19.60 3.67 19.91
N LEU A 249 18.56 3.82 20.73
CA LEU A 249 17.33 4.51 20.31
C LEU A 249 17.58 6.01 20.04
N PHE A 250 18.41 6.65 20.86
CA PHE A 250 18.77 8.06 20.69
C PHE A 250 19.62 8.29 19.43
N THR A 251 20.66 7.47 19.21
CA THR A 251 21.49 7.54 18.00
C THR A 251 20.69 7.19 16.75
N SER A 252 19.73 6.25 16.85
CA SER A 252 18.82 5.94 15.76
C SER A 252 17.85 7.07 15.43
N SER A 253 17.58 7.99 16.36
CA SER A 253 16.75 9.18 16.10
C SER A 253 17.48 10.25 15.29
N TRP A 254 18.81 10.24 15.28
CA TRP A 254 19.64 11.24 14.60
C TRP A 254 20.26 10.73 13.30
N ASN A 255 20.46 9.42 13.17
CA ASN A 255 21.14 8.85 12.01
C ASN A 255 20.16 8.46 10.89
N ASP A 256 20.36 8.99 9.69
CA ASP A 256 19.44 8.84 8.55
C ASP A 256 19.72 7.63 7.63
N GLU A 257 20.58 6.70 8.05
CA GLU A 257 21.04 5.61 7.18
C GLU A 257 20.20 4.32 7.21
N LYS A 258 20.27 3.62 6.07
CA LYS A 258 19.58 2.40 5.60
C LYS A 258 19.43 1.22 6.59
N ASN A 259 20.01 1.27 7.79
CA ASN A 259 19.98 0.20 8.80
C ASN A 259 19.03 0.45 9.99
N LYS A 260 18.10 1.42 9.91
CA LYS A 260 17.14 1.73 11.00
C LYS A 260 16.38 0.51 11.52
N TRP A 261 15.96 -0.41 10.64
CA TRP A 261 15.19 -1.61 11.01
C TRP A 261 15.95 -2.60 11.87
N ASN A 262 17.19 -2.97 11.48
CA ASN A 262 18.00 -3.91 12.27
C ASN A 262 18.37 -3.31 13.62
N LEU A 263 18.68 -2.01 13.66
CA LEU A 263 19.10 -1.34 14.88
C LEU A 263 17.93 -1.16 15.86
N HIS A 264 16.73 -0.82 15.38
CA HIS A 264 15.50 -0.80 16.18
C HIS A 264 15.16 -2.19 16.72
N PHE A 265 15.32 -3.24 15.92
CA PHE A 265 15.07 -4.61 16.37
C PHE A 265 16.04 -5.00 17.49
N ILE A 266 17.33 -4.67 17.36
CA ILE A 266 18.33 -4.90 18.41
C ILE A 266 17.97 -4.15 19.71
N ALA A 267 17.59 -2.87 19.62
CA ALA A 267 17.17 -2.08 20.78
C ALA A 267 15.95 -2.69 21.48
N LEU A 268 14.98 -3.19 20.71
CA LEU A 268 13.80 -3.84 21.26
C LEU A 268 14.13 -5.13 22.01
N GLN A 269 15.07 -5.94 21.49
CA GLN A 269 15.56 -7.14 22.19
C GLN A 269 16.26 -6.77 23.51
N LEU A 270 17.13 -5.76 23.49
CA LEU A 270 17.81 -5.29 24.70
C LEU A 270 16.83 -4.76 25.77
N LEU A 271 15.77 -4.06 25.35
CA LEU A 271 14.77 -3.56 26.28
C LEU A 271 13.96 -4.70 26.94
N TRP A 272 13.59 -5.72 26.16
CA TRP A 272 12.94 -6.92 26.70
C TRP A 272 13.84 -7.65 27.72
N MET A 273 15.13 -7.76 27.43
CA MET A 273 16.11 -8.33 28.35
C MET A 273 16.25 -7.51 29.64
N SER A 274 16.27 -6.18 29.51
CA SER A 274 16.34 -5.26 30.66
C SER A 274 15.12 -5.38 31.57
N LEU A 275 13.90 -5.41 31.01
CA LEU A 275 12.65 -5.59 31.75
C LEU A 275 12.60 -6.95 32.48
N ALA A 276 13.03 -8.02 31.82
CA ALA A 276 13.10 -9.34 32.44
C ALA A 276 14.12 -9.37 33.60
N SER A 277 15.29 -8.77 33.42
CA SER A 277 16.32 -8.69 34.46
C SER A 277 15.89 -7.80 35.63
N MET A 278 15.19 -6.70 35.37
CA MET A 278 14.62 -5.82 36.40
C MET A 278 13.59 -6.56 37.26
N GLY A 279 12.71 -7.37 36.64
CA GLY A 279 11.77 -8.21 37.38
C GLY A 279 12.49 -9.22 38.28
N LEU A 280 13.58 -9.83 37.79
CA LEU A 280 14.40 -10.75 38.58
C LEU A 280 15.14 -10.04 39.73
N ALA A 281 15.65 -8.83 39.51
CA ALA A 281 16.25 -7.99 40.54
C ALA A 281 15.23 -7.66 41.64
N PHE A 282 14.01 -7.28 41.27
CA PHE A 282 12.95 -7.03 42.25
C PHE A 282 12.63 -8.27 43.10
N LEU A 283 12.48 -9.44 42.47
CA LEU A 283 12.19 -10.69 43.19
C LEU A 283 13.34 -11.11 44.11
N THR A 284 14.58 -11.03 43.64
CA THR A 284 15.76 -11.39 44.44
C THR A 284 16.00 -10.41 45.58
N GLY A 285 15.78 -9.10 45.36
CA GLY A 285 15.80 -8.07 46.40
C GLY A 285 14.74 -8.34 47.47
N LEU A 286 13.50 -8.62 47.08
CA LEU A 286 12.42 -8.97 48.00
C LEU A 286 12.74 -10.23 48.81
N PHE A 287 13.29 -11.26 48.16
CA PHE A 287 13.72 -12.50 48.82
C PHE A 287 14.81 -12.24 49.87
N THR A 288 15.74 -11.31 49.60
CA THR A 288 16.80 -10.98 50.58
C THR A 288 16.22 -10.40 51.88
N VAL A 289 15.18 -9.57 51.76
CA VAL A 289 14.49 -8.93 52.89
C VAL A 289 13.59 -9.92 53.64
N LEU A 290 12.85 -10.78 52.92
CA LEU A 290 11.85 -11.70 53.49
C LEU A 290 12.43 -13.07 53.94
N SER A 291 13.73 -13.30 53.81
CA SER A 291 14.39 -14.61 54.07
C SER A 291 14.25 -15.19 55.49
N HIS A 292 13.52 -14.53 56.40
CA HIS A 292 13.26 -14.99 57.76
C HIS A 292 12.12 -16.04 57.84
N SER A 293 11.20 -16.11 56.88
CA SER A 293 10.08 -17.08 56.88
C SER A 293 10.21 -18.08 55.74
N MET A 294 10.60 -19.31 56.07
CA MET A 294 10.81 -20.41 55.11
C MET A 294 9.54 -20.73 54.28
N GLU A 295 8.34 -20.37 54.76
CA GLU A 295 7.05 -20.56 54.09
C GLU A 295 6.84 -19.63 52.88
N LEU A 296 7.24 -18.35 52.95
CA LEU A 296 7.14 -17.41 51.82
C LEU A 296 8.10 -17.76 50.67
N ALA A 297 9.25 -18.37 51.00
CA ALA A 297 10.23 -18.83 50.03
C ALA A 297 9.71 -19.99 49.16
N ILE A 298 8.83 -20.84 49.70
CA ILE A 298 8.20 -21.96 48.98
C ILE A 298 7.10 -21.46 48.03
N MET A 299 6.29 -20.49 48.45
CA MET A 299 5.29 -19.84 47.59
C MET A 299 5.93 -19.10 46.40
N LEU A 300 7.06 -18.41 46.62
CA LEU A 300 7.83 -17.76 45.54
C LEU A 300 8.54 -18.77 44.61
N LYS A 301 9.01 -19.91 45.13
CA LYS A 301 9.56 -21.00 44.30
C LYS A 301 8.49 -21.71 43.47
N GLY A 302 7.31 -21.95 44.03
CA GLY A 302 6.20 -22.65 43.37
C GLY A 302 5.62 -21.89 42.17
N GLY A 303 5.81 -20.57 42.09
CA GLY A 303 5.41 -19.77 40.92
C GLY A 303 6.41 -19.76 39.76
N MET A 304 7.60 -20.36 39.93
CA MET A 304 8.69 -20.34 38.92
C MET A 304 9.03 -21.73 38.35
N GLU A 305 8.30 -22.77 38.72
CA GLU A 305 8.55 -24.13 38.26
C GLU A 305 7.47 -24.60 37.28
N GLU A 306 7.58 -24.15 36.02
CA GLU A 306 7.09 -24.90 34.86
C GLU A 306 8.10 -24.84 33.68
N PRO A 307 8.10 -25.84 32.80
CA PRO A 307 9.33 -26.43 32.27
C PRO A 307 9.73 -25.79 30.93
N ARG A 308 10.75 -24.92 30.94
CA ARG A 308 11.57 -24.60 29.73
C ARG A 308 12.87 -23.80 30.01
N CYS A 309 13.31 -23.67 31.26
CA CYS A 309 14.36 -22.73 31.66
C CYS A 309 15.82 -23.22 31.51
N LEU A 310 16.06 -24.42 30.96
CA LEU A 310 17.41 -24.83 30.58
C LEU A 310 17.91 -24.09 29.32
N GLY A 311 16.99 -23.56 28.51
CA GLY A 311 17.30 -22.72 27.35
C GLY A 311 17.65 -21.28 27.74
N ILE A 312 16.94 -20.69 28.69
CA ILE A 312 17.06 -19.27 29.06
C ILE A 312 18.33 -19.01 29.87
N THR A 313 18.73 -19.95 30.74
CA THR A 313 20.01 -19.88 31.46
C THR A 313 21.22 -20.16 30.57
N LYS A 314 21.09 -21.06 29.59
CA LYS A 314 22.09 -21.24 28.52
C LYS A 314 22.17 -20.03 27.59
N LEU A 315 21.03 -19.41 27.25
CA LEU A 315 20.98 -18.18 26.45
C LEU A 315 21.56 -17.00 27.20
N ALA A 316 21.24 -16.82 28.48
CA ALA A 316 21.84 -15.77 29.30
C ALA A 316 23.36 -15.96 29.44
N ARG A 317 23.83 -17.20 29.64
CA ARG A 317 25.27 -17.51 29.71
C ARG A 317 25.97 -17.35 28.35
N SER A 318 25.30 -17.72 27.26
CA SER A 318 25.80 -17.53 25.89
C SER A 318 25.80 -16.06 25.48
N LEU A 319 24.82 -15.27 25.89
CA LEU A 319 24.74 -13.83 25.60
C LEU A 319 25.80 -13.06 26.38
N VAL A 320 26.02 -13.38 27.66
CA VAL A 320 27.09 -12.76 28.46
C VAL A 320 28.47 -13.04 27.84
N LEU A 321 28.68 -14.25 27.30
CA LEU A 321 29.90 -14.59 26.56
C LEU A 321 30.01 -13.85 25.23
N VAL A 322 28.92 -13.70 24.47
CA VAL A 322 28.89 -12.91 23.22
C VAL A 322 29.14 -11.42 23.49
N GLN A 323 28.64 -10.88 24.61
CA GLN A 323 28.87 -9.49 25.01
C GLN A 323 30.36 -9.26 25.34
N LEU A 324 30.98 -10.17 26.10
CA LEU A 324 32.42 -10.17 26.40
C LEU A 324 33.30 -10.27 25.15
N GLU A 325 32.91 -11.09 24.17
CA GLU A 325 33.62 -11.17 22.89
C GLU A 325 33.52 -9.87 22.08
N SER A 326 32.35 -9.23 22.06
CA SER A 326 32.14 -7.98 21.31
C SER A 326 32.90 -6.77 21.88
N GLU A 327 32.97 -6.64 23.22
CA GLU A 327 33.77 -5.59 23.87
C GLU A 327 35.28 -5.82 23.69
N CYS A 328 35.72 -7.09 23.72
CA CYS A 328 37.12 -7.45 23.48
C CYS A 328 37.54 -7.17 22.02
N LEU A 329 36.66 -7.45 21.04
CA LEU A 329 36.91 -7.16 19.61
C LEU A 329 36.93 -5.66 19.29
N MET A 330 36.11 -4.86 19.97
CA MET A 330 36.13 -3.40 19.84
C MET A 330 37.42 -2.79 20.42
N SER A 331 37.85 -3.23 21.62
CA SER A 331 39.12 -2.79 22.21
C SER A 331 40.34 -3.17 21.37
N LEU A 332 40.33 -4.33 20.71
CA LEU A 332 41.45 -4.78 19.88
C LEU A 332 41.56 -4.02 18.54
N LYS A 333 40.45 -3.44 18.05
CA LYS A 333 40.44 -2.58 16.86
C LYS A 333 40.89 -1.16 17.15
N GLU A 334 40.63 -0.62 18.34
CA GLU A 334 41.16 0.69 18.76
C GLU A 334 42.66 0.65 19.05
N PHE A 335 43.21 -0.47 19.51
CA PHE A 335 44.66 -0.59 19.75
C PHE A 335 45.50 -0.75 18.47
N LYS A 336 44.86 -1.03 17.33
CA LYS A 336 45.54 -1.29 16.04
C LYS A 336 45.45 -0.11 15.05
N ARG A 337 45.02 1.06 15.51
CA ARG A 337 44.94 2.31 14.74
C ARG A 337 45.74 3.40 15.41
#